data_AF-A0A4R8MN32-F1
#
_entry.id   AF-A0A4R8MN32-F1
#
_cell.length_a   1.000
_cell.length_b   1.000
_cell.length_c   1.000
_cell.angle_alpha   90.00
_cell.angle_beta   90.00
_cell.angle_gamma   90.00
#
_symmetry.space_group_name_H-M   'P 1'
#
loop_
_entity.id
_entity.type
_entity.pdbx_description
1 polymer ?
#
loop_
_entity_poly.entity_id
_entity_poly.type
_entity_poly.pdbx_seq_one_letter_code
_entity_poly.pdbx_strand_id
1 'polypeptide(L)'
;MINLLETKEESILTQEQIQSAVMIIQALHKRKDSFQILFPELSAEKQNALHFISEGKSYREAALIIKRNHTIITQWSKNDPKFKKALDKVKMEIQKSIRIHEMLRQAGNEEKISTSQNNEDSRIQVIQ
;
A
#
# COMPACT_ATOMS: atom_id res chain seq x y z
N MET A 1 -46.89 40.03 22.00
CA MET A 1 -46.81 38.69 21.42
C MET A 1 -45.99 38.78 20.15
N ILE A 2 -44.77 38.22 20.15
CA ILE A 2 -43.92 38.15 18.97
C ILE A 2 -44.22 36.81 18.30
N ASN A 3 -44.90 36.84 17.15
CA ASN A 3 -45.03 35.66 16.30
C ASN A 3 -43.68 35.42 15.63
N LEU A 4 -42.84 34.62 16.27
CA LEU A 4 -41.65 34.05 15.65
C LEU A 4 -42.12 32.90 14.76
N LEU A 5 -42.43 33.21 13.50
CA LEU A 5 -42.55 32.21 12.45
C LEU A 5 -41.18 31.56 12.30
N GLU A 6 -40.97 30.44 13.00
CA GLU A 6 -39.89 29.50 12.71
C GLU A 6 -40.14 28.91 11.32
N THR A 7 -39.63 29.59 10.30
CA THR A 7 -39.43 28.99 8.98
C THR A 7 -38.35 27.94 9.13
N LYS A 8 -38.75 26.69 9.41
CA LYS A 8 -37.95 25.52 9.08
C LYS A 8 -37.77 25.54 7.56
N GLU A 9 -36.68 26.13 7.10
CA GLU A 9 -36.17 25.86 5.76
C GLU A 9 -35.79 24.38 5.73
N GLU A 10 -36.73 23.55 5.31
CA GLU A 10 -36.40 22.22 4.84
C GLU A 10 -35.47 22.43 3.63
N SER A 11 -34.18 22.18 3.84
CA SER A 11 -33.19 22.17 2.77
C SER A 11 -33.52 21.00 1.83
N ILE A 12 -34.41 21.28 0.87
CA ILE A 12 -34.76 20.33 -0.18
C ILE A 12 -33.56 20.29 -1.13
N LEU A 13 -32.75 19.25 -1.00
CA LEU A 13 -31.66 18.97 -1.94
C LEU A 13 -32.21 18.96 -3.36
N THR A 14 -31.57 19.71 -4.26
CA THR A 14 -32.00 19.75 -5.65
C THR A 14 -31.69 18.42 -6.35
N GLN A 15 -32.44 18.12 -7.41
CA GLN A 15 -32.21 16.91 -8.22
C GLN A 15 -30.76 16.82 -8.72
N GLU A 16 -30.16 17.95 -9.09
CA GLU A 16 -28.76 18.02 -9.52
C GLU A 16 -27.78 17.67 -8.39
N GLN A 17 -28.04 18.13 -7.16
CA GLN A 17 -27.22 17.79 -6.00
C GLN A 17 -27.32 16.31 -5.66
N ILE A 18 -28.52 15.73 -5.74
CA ILE A 18 -28.75 14.29 -5.54
C ILE A 18 -28.00 13.50 -6.61
N GLN A 19 -28.11 13.91 -7.88
CA GLN A 19 -27.48 13.22 -8.99
C GLN A 19 -25.95 13.29 -8.93
N SER A 20 -25.41 14.45 -8.54
CA SER A 20 -23.97 14.61 -8.27
C SER A 20 -23.49 13.69 -7.15
N ALA A 21 -24.22 13.64 -6.02
CA ALA A 21 -23.89 12.75 -4.91
C ALA A 21 -23.93 11.27 -5.32
N VAL A 22 -24.93 10.85 -6.10
CA VAL A 22 -25.03 9.48 -6.62
C VAL A 22 -23.85 9.13 -7.52
N MET A 23 -23.43 10.02 -8.42
CA MET A 23 -22.25 9.78 -9.26
C MET A 23 -20.97 9.65 -8.44
N ILE A 24 -20.80 10.47 -7.40
CA ILE A 24 -19.65 10.37 -6.48
C ILE A 24 -19.67 9.02 -5.76
N ILE A 25 -20.82 8.61 -5.21
CA ILE A 25 -20.96 7.32 -4.52
C ILE A 25 -20.66 6.16 -5.47
N GLN A 26 -21.18 6.19 -6.71
CA GLN A 26 -20.91 5.16 -7.72
C GLN A 26 -19.42 5.12 -8.12
N ALA A 27 -18.77 6.28 -8.28
CA ALA A 27 -17.35 6.35 -8.59
C ALA A 27 -16.48 5.83 -7.42
N LEU A 28 -16.88 6.11 -6.19
CA LEU A 28 -16.25 5.54 -4.99
C LEU A 28 -16.51 4.04 -4.88
N HIS A 29 -17.70 3.55 -5.25
CA HIS A 29 -18.01 2.11 -5.28
C HIS A 29 -17.18 1.36 -6.31
N LYS A 30 -17.04 1.92 -7.52
CA LYS A 30 -16.14 1.38 -8.57
C LYS A 30 -14.67 1.36 -8.14
N ARG A 31 -14.25 2.33 -7.33
CA ARG A 31 -12.92 2.31 -6.68
C ARG A 31 -12.85 1.36 -5.49
N LYS A 32 -13.98 0.99 -4.89
CA LYS A 32 -14.03 0.06 -3.75
C LYS A 32 -13.73 -1.38 -4.18
N ASP A 33 -14.00 -1.72 -5.44
CA ASP A 33 -13.67 -3.02 -6.04
C ASP A 33 -12.14 -3.29 -6.06
N SER A 34 -11.29 -2.28 -5.85
CA SER A 34 -9.84 -2.43 -5.71
C SER A 34 -9.29 -2.40 -4.28
N PHE A 35 -10.12 -2.11 -3.26
CA PHE A 35 -9.70 -2.22 -1.86
C PHE A 35 -9.93 -3.65 -1.37
N GLN A 36 -9.05 -4.55 -1.78
CA GLN A 36 -9.07 -5.93 -1.29
C GLN A 36 -8.85 -5.91 0.24
N ILE A 37 -9.90 -6.23 0.99
CA ILE A 37 -9.83 -6.39 2.45
C ILE A 37 -9.02 -7.68 2.71
N LEU A 38 -7.71 -7.53 2.92
CA LEU A 38 -6.79 -8.66 3.11
C LEU A 38 -6.97 -9.36 4.47
N PHE A 39 -7.50 -8.63 5.46
CA PHE A 39 -7.64 -9.08 6.85
C PHE A 39 -8.98 -8.60 7.42
N PRO A 40 -10.12 -9.21 7.02
CA PRO A 40 -11.46 -8.76 7.39
C PRO A 40 -11.74 -8.78 8.90
N GLU A 41 -10.98 -9.59 9.65
CA GLU A 41 -11.05 -9.67 11.11
C GLU A 41 -10.43 -8.47 11.85
N LEU A 42 -9.78 -7.55 11.13
CA LEU A 42 -9.15 -6.36 11.69
C LEU A 42 -10.02 -5.11 11.46
N SER A 43 -9.91 -4.15 12.37
CA SER A 43 -10.49 -2.83 12.15
C SER A 43 -9.88 -2.16 10.91
N ALA A 44 -10.67 -1.30 10.25
CA ALA A 44 -10.21 -0.55 9.08
C ALA A 44 -8.88 0.20 9.34
N GLU A 45 -8.73 0.74 10.55
CA GLU A 45 -7.51 1.44 10.96
C GLU A 45 -6.27 0.52 10.96
N LYS A 46 -6.41 -0.70 11.49
CA LYS A 46 -5.35 -1.71 11.49
C LYS A 46 -5.03 -2.19 10.08
N GLN A 47 -6.04 -2.34 9.23
CA GLN A 47 -5.85 -2.69 7.83
C GLN A 47 -5.07 -1.59 7.09
N ASN A 48 -5.44 -0.32 7.29
CA ASN A 48 -4.72 0.81 6.70
C ASN A 48 -3.26 0.86 7.15
N ALA A 49 -3.00 0.61 8.44
CA ALA A 49 -1.63 0.55 8.96
C ALA A 49 -0.81 -0.55 8.25
N LEU A 50 -1.39 -1.75 8.08
CA LEU A 50 -0.75 -2.86 7.39
C LEU A 50 -0.53 -2.58 5.90
N HIS A 51 -1.46 -1.90 5.24
CA HIS A 51 -1.31 -1.47 3.85
C HIS A 51 -0.09 -0.55 3.69
N PHE A 52 0.03 0.52 4.47
CA PHE A 52 1.20 1.40 4.38
C PHE A 52 2.52 0.70 4.70
N ILE A 53 2.52 -0.24 5.66
CA ILE A 53 3.71 -1.07 5.95
C ILE A 53 4.06 -1.94 4.74
N SER A 54 3.07 -2.52 4.05
CA SER A 54 3.30 -3.32 2.85
C SER A 54 3.89 -2.51 1.69
N GLU A 55 3.62 -1.20 1.64
CA GLU A 55 4.24 -0.26 0.71
C GLU A 55 5.63 0.23 1.14
N GLY A 56 6.18 -0.33 2.23
CA GLY A 56 7.53 -0.03 2.71
C GLY A 56 7.62 1.12 3.72
N LYS A 57 6.49 1.64 4.23
CA LYS A 57 6.51 2.64 5.31
C LYS A 57 6.95 2.01 6.63
N SER A 58 7.77 2.74 7.39
CA SER A 58 8.12 2.36 8.76
C SER A 58 6.89 2.41 9.68
N TYR A 59 6.96 1.77 10.84
CA TYR A 59 5.86 1.80 11.81
C TYR A 59 5.54 3.21 12.28
N ARG A 60 6.55 4.06 12.40
CA ARG A 60 6.37 5.45 12.78
C ARG A 60 5.60 6.22 11.71
N GLU A 61 5.98 6.06 10.44
CA GLU A 61 5.30 6.72 9.32
C GLU A 61 3.86 6.21 9.15
N ALA A 62 3.66 4.88 9.17
CA ALA A 62 2.33 4.29 9.09
C ALA A 62 1.43 4.78 10.24
N ALA A 63 1.94 4.85 11.47
CA ALA A 63 1.21 5.38 12.62
C ALA A 63 0.85 6.86 12.46
N LEU A 64 1.75 7.67 11.92
CA LEU A 64 1.49 9.09 11.64
C LEU A 64 0.41 9.26 10.56
N ILE A 65 0.44 8.46 9.49
CA ILE A 65 -0.54 8.52 8.40
C ILE A 65 -1.95 8.19 8.91
N ILE A 66 -2.08 7.18 9.78
CA ILE A 66 -3.37 6.82 10.42
C ILE A 66 -3.72 7.74 11.61
N LYS A 67 -2.98 8.84 11.81
CA LYS A 67 -3.19 9.84 12.87
C LYS A 67 -3.16 9.25 14.28
N ARG A 68 -2.21 8.37 14.56
CA ARG A 68 -1.99 7.75 15.87
C ARG A 68 -0.59 7.98 16.41
N ASN A 69 -0.42 7.63 17.68
CA ASN A 69 0.88 7.63 18.34
C ASN A 69 1.81 6.58 17.70
N HIS A 70 3.09 6.92 17.53
CA HIS A 70 4.11 6.04 16.95
C HIS A 70 4.24 4.66 17.61
N THR A 71 3.81 4.49 18.87
CA THR A 71 3.86 3.20 19.57
C THR A 71 2.69 2.26 19.23
N ILE A 72 1.64 2.76 18.58
CA ILE A 72 0.36 2.06 18.47
C ILE A 72 0.48 0.71 17.76
N ILE A 73 1.28 0.63 16.70
CA ILE A 73 1.48 -0.60 15.90
C ILE A 73 2.17 -1.67 16.75
N THR A 74 3.15 -1.26 17.57
CA THR A 74 3.84 -2.15 18.51
C THR A 74 2.89 -2.63 19.60
N GLN A 75 2.04 -1.75 20.12
CA GLN A 75 1.03 -2.12 21.12
C GLN A 75 0.02 -3.11 20.56
N TRP A 76 -0.49 -2.89 19.34
CA TRP A 76 -1.38 -3.85 18.68
C TRP A 76 -0.69 -5.19 18.42
N SER A 77 0.57 -5.19 17.99
CA SER A 77 1.32 -6.44 17.78
C SER A 77 1.50 -7.26 19.07
N LYS A 78 1.55 -6.61 20.23
CA LYS A 78 1.63 -7.28 21.54
C LYS A 78 0.27 -7.77 22.05
N ASN A 79 -0.77 -6.95 21.87
CA ASN A 79 -2.05 -7.15 22.56
C ASN A 79 -3.15 -7.75 21.67
N ASP A 80 -2.97 -7.75 20.35
CA ASP A 80 -3.92 -8.31 19.40
C ASP A 80 -3.25 -9.42 18.56
N PRO A 81 -3.52 -10.70 18.89
CA PRO A 81 -2.97 -11.84 18.15
C PRO A 81 -3.34 -11.86 16.66
N LYS A 82 -4.52 -11.35 16.29
CA LYS A 82 -4.97 -11.30 14.89
C LYS A 82 -4.13 -10.28 14.14
N PHE A 83 -3.92 -9.10 14.73
CA PHE A 83 -3.06 -8.07 14.15
C PHE A 83 -1.62 -8.57 14.01
N LYS A 84 -1.09 -9.24 15.04
CA LYS A 84 0.27 -9.82 14.99
C LYS A 84 0.42 -10.78 13.82
N LYS A 85 -0.50 -11.73 13.66
CA LYS A 85 -0.48 -12.70 12.56
C LYS A 85 -0.52 -12.02 11.18
N ALA A 86 -1.37 -11.00 11.04
CA ALA A 86 -1.45 -10.23 9.80
C ALA A 86 -0.16 -9.45 9.51
N LEU A 87 0.43 -8.82 10.54
CA LEU A 87 1.70 -8.10 10.44
C LEU A 87 2.85 -9.02 10.04
N ASP A 88 2.92 -10.22 10.61
CA ASP A 88 3.94 -11.21 10.27
C ASP A 88 3.81 -11.69 8.81
N LYS A 89 2.57 -11.86 8.32
CA LYS A 89 2.32 -12.16 6.89
C LYS A 89 2.82 -11.03 5.99
N VAL A 90 2.52 -9.77 6.32
CA VAL A 90 3.00 -8.61 5.56
C VAL A 90 4.53 -8.57 5.52
N LYS A 91 5.21 -8.75 6.66
CA LYS A 91 6.68 -8.80 6.72
C LYS A 91 7.26 -9.91 5.84
N MET A 92 6.64 -11.08 5.86
CA MET A 92 7.09 -12.22 5.07
C MET A 92 6.98 -11.91 3.57
N GLU A 93 5.88 -11.32 3.12
CA GLU A 93 5.71 -10.91 1.72
C GLU A 93 6.73 -9.85 1.31
N ILE A 94 6.95 -8.82 2.13
CA ILE A 94 8.00 -7.81 1.88
C ILE A 94 9.37 -8.49 1.71
N GLN A 95 9.71 -9.43 2.60
CA GLN A 95 10.99 -10.13 2.53
C GLN A 95 11.10 -11.02 1.28
N LYS A 96 10.02 -11.68 0.87
CA LYS A 96 9.99 -12.44 -0.40
C LYS A 96 10.22 -11.52 -1.60
N SER A 97 9.56 -10.37 -1.64
CA SER A 97 9.73 -9.37 -2.71
C SER A 97 11.18 -8.90 -2.81
N ILE A 98 11.81 -8.59 -1.66
CA ILE A 98 13.22 -8.20 -1.60
C ILE A 98 14.13 -9.31 -2.14
N ARG A 99 13.90 -10.57 -1.73
CA ARG A 99 14.70 -11.71 -2.21
C ARG A 99 14.58 -11.90 -3.72
N ILE A 100 13.36 -11.84 -4.27
CA ILE A 100 13.14 -11.96 -5.72
C ILE A 100 13.86 -10.83 -6.47
N HIS A 101 13.75 -9.60 -5.98
CA HIS A 101 14.41 -8.45 -6.59
C HIS A 101 15.94 -8.61 -6.60
N GLU A 102 16.52 -9.11 -5.51
CA GLU A 102 17.95 -9.38 -5.42
C GLU A 102 18.39 -10.48 -6.39
N MET A 103 17.64 -11.58 -6.51
CA MET A 103 17.93 -12.66 -7.46
C MET A 103 17.88 -12.16 -8.92
N LEU A 104 16.88 -11.36 -9.27
CA LEU A 104 16.77 -10.76 -10.61
C LEU A 104 17.94 -9.80 -10.89
N ARG A 105 18.37 -9.03 -9.89
CA ARG A 105 19.54 -8.14 -10.02
C ARG A 105 20.82 -8.93 -10.28
N GLN A 106 21.01 -10.06 -9.60
CA GLN A 106 22.18 -10.92 -9.79
C GLN A 106 22.19 -11.57 -11.18
N ALA A 107 21.06 -12.13 -11.63
CA ALA A 107 20.94 -12.71 -12.96
C ALA A 107 21.25 -11.69 -14.09
N GLY A 108 20.76 -10.45 -13.96
CA GLY A 108 21.07 -9.39 -14.93
C GLY A 108 22.52 -8.88 -14.90
N ASN A 109 23.25 -9.12 -13.81
CA ASN A 109 24.69 -8.82 -13.72
C ASN A 109 25.54 -9.95 -14.30
N GLU A 110 25.12 -11.22 -14.15
CA GLU A 110 25.79 -12.37 -14.75
C GLU A 110 25.74 -12.33 -16.29
N GLU A 111 24.61 -11.93 -16.90
CA GLU A 111 24.54 -11.72 -18.36
C GLU A 111 25.53 -10.67 -18.88
N LYS A 112 25.74 -9.59 -18.11
CA LYS A 112 26.67 -8.51 -18.48
C LYS A 112 28.14 -8.94 -18.36
N ILE A 113 28.46 -9.79 -17.38
CA ILE A 113 29.82 -10.30 -17.19
C ILE A 113 30.14 -11.38 -18.24
N SER A 114 29.19 -12.26 -18.57
CA SER A 114 29.39 -13.33 -19.55
C SER A 114 29.61 -12.81 -20.98
N THR A 115 29.13 -11.60 -21.31
CA THR A 115 29.28 -11.02 -22.65
C THR A 115 30.62 -10.29 -22.84
N SER A 116 31.36 -10.00 -21.76
CA SER A 116 32.62 -9.25 -21.81
C SER A 116 33.90 -10.10 -21.82
N GLN A 117 33.81 -11.44 -21.85
CA GLN A 117 34.99 -12.33 -21.84
C GLN A 117 35.46 -12.87 -23.21
N ASN A 118 34.84 -12.47 -24.33
CA ASN A 118 35.12 -13.10 -25.64
C ASN A 118 35.92 -12.26 -26.66
N ASN A 119 36.67 -11.22 -26.26
CA ASN A 119 37.33 -10.32 -27.23
C ASN A 119 38.83 -10.04 -27.01
N GLU A 120 39.62 -10.94 -26.41
CA GLU A 120 41.08 -10.79 -26.33
C GLU A 120 41.81 -12.14 -26.51
N ASP A 121 41.60 -12.84 -27.63
CA ASP A 121 42.52 -13.93 -28.01
C ASP A 121 42.66 -14.10 -29.53
N SER A 122 42.94 -12.99 -30.22
CA SER A 122 43.26 -13.01 -31.65
C SER A 122 44.33 -11.97 -32.01
N ARG A 123 45.50 -12.08 -31.38
CA ARG A 123 46.72 -11.38 -31.84
C ARG A 123 47.94 -12.31 -31.87
N ILE A 124 48.12 -12.91 -33.05
CA ILE A 124 49.38 -13.00 -33.82
C ILE A 124 50.62 -13.54 -33.10
N GLN A 125 51.17 -14.65 -33.61
CA GLN A 125 52.56 -14.70 -34.07
C GLN A 125 52.74 -15.68 -35.24
N VAL A 126 52.71 -15.11 -36.45
CA VAL A 126 53.41 -15.62 -37.63
C VAL A 126 54.76 -14.92 -37.64
N ILE A 127 55.87 -15.63 -37.42
CA ILE A 127 57.20 -15.25 -37.94
C ILE A 127 57.98 -16.54 -38.26
N GLN A 128 58.22 -16.71 -39.56
CA GLN A 128 59.31 -17.38 -40.32
C GLN A 128 59.83 -18.75 -39.88
#